data_AF-A0A416EAV4-F1
#
_entry.id   AF-A0A416EAV4-F1
#
_cell.length_a   1.000
_cell.length_b   1.000
_cell.length_c   1.000
_cell.angle_alpha   90.00
_cell.angle_beta   90.00
_cell.angle_gamma   90.00
#
_symmetry.space_group_name_H-M   'P 1'
#
loop_
_entity.id
_entity.type
_entity.pdbx_description
1 polymer ?
#
loop_
_entity_poly.entity_id
_entity_poly.type
_entity_poly.pdbx_seq_one_letter_code
_entity_poly.pdbx_strand_id
1 'polypeptide(L)' 'MMNTNDNLQKIMLTLERIRSEKYPHVSKEIVENIINIQFENQEMDSRHTGRATTHQVIRKYIEEQSQGVKKC' A
#
# COMPACT_ATOMS: atom_id res chain seq x y z
N MET A 1 -11.68 4.42 24.49
CA MET A 1 -11.42 3.42 23.43
C MET A 1 -10.69 4.13 22.32
N MET A 2 -9.51 3.66 21.88
CA MET A 2 -8.90 4.18 20.65
C MET A 2 -9.79 3.77 19.47
N ASN A 3 -10.14 4.74 18.63
CA ASN A 3 -11.01 4.48 17.50
C ASN A 3 -10.20 3.70 16.44
N THR A 4 -10.76 2.68 15.81
CA THR A 4 -10.06 1.86 14.79
C THR A 4 -9.46 2.74 13.67
N ASN A 5 -10.09 3.87 13.39
CA ASN A 5 -9.62 4.89 12.46
C ASN A 5 -8.31 5.57 12.92
N ASP A 6 -8.14 5.82 14.23
CA ASP A 6 -6.91 6.41 14.78
C ASP A 6 -5.69 5.49 14.58
N ASN A 7 -5.91 4.17 14.70
CA ASN A 7 -4.87 3.18 14.48
C ASN A 7 -4.46 3.10 13.01
N LEU A 8 -5.44 3.14 12.10
CA LEU A 8 -5.18 3.22 10.66
C LEU A 8 -4.35 4.46 10.31
N GLN A 9 -4.74 5.64 10.81
CA GLN A 9 -4.00 6.88 10.57
C GLN A 9 -2.56 6.81 11.08
N LYS A 10 -2.32 6.23 12.26
CA LYS A 10 -0.96 6.03 12.79
C LYS A 10 -0.12 5.11 11.90
N ILE A 11 -0.71 4.04 11.37
CA ILE A 11 -0.04 3.13 10.45
C ILE A 11 0.32 3.86 9.15
N MET A 12 -0.62 4.62 8.57
CA MET A 12 -0.38 5.40 7.36
C MET A 12 0.76 6.41 7.55
N LEU A 13 0.75 7.18 8.65
CA LEU A 13 1.81 8.14 8.96
C LEU A 13 3.17 7.47 9.17
N THR A 14 3.18 6.33 9.86
CA THR A 14 4.43 5.58 10.13
C THR A 14 5.03 5.04 8.84
N LEU A 15 4.20 4.46 7.96
CA LEU A 15 4.65 3.89 6.70
C LEU A 15 5.06 4.98 5.70
N GLU A 16 4.37 6.13 5.66
CA GLU A 16 4.79 7.28 4.85
C GLU A 16 6.14 7.84 5.32
N ARG A 17 6.38 7.89 6.63
CA ARG A 17 7.68 8.29 7.17
C ARG A 17 8.78 7.32 6.72
N ILE A 18 8.55 6.01 6.83
CA ILE A 18 9.52 4.99 6.38
C ILE A 18 9.75 5.09 4.86
N ARG A 19 8.69 5.26 4.07
CA ARG A 19 8.76 5.42 2.61
C ARG A 19 9.59 6.64 2.24
N SER A 20 9.28 7.81 2.79
CA SER A 20 9.99 9.06 2.47
C SER A 20 11.47 9.01 2.89
N GLU A 21 11.78 8.40 4.03
CA GLU A 21 13.16 8.27 4.53
C GLU A 21 13.99 7.23 3.76
N LYS A 22 13.43 6.06 3.46
CA LYS A 22 14.20 4.90 2.96
C LYS A 22 13.92 4.53 1.50
N TYR A 23 12.73 4.85 1.01
CA TYR A 23 12.26 4.47 -0.31
C TYR A 23 11.60 5.65 -1.04
N PRO A 24 12.29 6.80 -1.19
CA PRO A 24 11.67 8.04 -1.69
C PRO A 24 11.13 7.91 -3.12
N HIS A 25 11.66 6.96 -3.90
CA HIS A 25 11.22 6.62 -5.26
C HIS A 25 9.90 5.84 -5.31
N VAL A 26 9.52 5.18 -4.21
CA VAL A 26 8.22 4.51 -4.10
C VAL A 26 7.15 5.59 -3.94
N SER A 27 6.10 5.56 -4.75
CA SER A 27 5.02 6.55 -4.64
C SER A 27 4.31 6.43 -3.28
N LYS A 28 3.90 7.56 -2.71
CA LYS A 28 3.05 7.57 -1.51
C LYS A 28 1.71 6.85 -1.78
N GLU A 29 1.15 7.06 -2.97
CA GLU A 29 -0.15 6.53 -3.38
C GLU A 29 -0.20 5.00 -3.34
N ILE A 30 0.87 4.32 -3.77
CA ILE A 30 0.91 2.85 -3.75
C ILE A 30 0.91 2.31 -2.32
N VAL A 31 1.58 3.00 -1.38
CA VAL A 31 1.61 2.63 0.03
C VAL A 31 0.23 2.80 0.66
N GLU A 32 -0.42 3.95 0.44
CA GLU A 32 -1.77 4.22 0.95
C GLU A 32 -2.80 3.21 0.41
N ASN A 33 -2.73 2.90 -0.90
CA ASN A 33 -3.63 1.94 -1.52
C ASN A 33 -3.49 0.53 -0.93
N ILE A 34 -2.25 0.06 -0.72
CA ILE A 34 -1.99 -1.24 -0.08
C ILE A 34 -2.58 -1.29 1.34
N ILE A 35 -2.37 -0.23 2.13
CA ILE A 35 -2.88 -0.17 3.51
C ILE A 35 -4.41 -0.23 3.52
N ASN A 36 -5.07 0.55 2.67
CA ASN A 36 -6.53 0.57 2.59
C ASN A 36 -7.10 -0.79 2.19
N ILE A 37 -6.54 -1.44 1.16
CA ILE A 37 -6.96 -2.79 0.73
C ILE A 37 -6.86 -3.78 1.90
N GLN A 38 -5.74 -3.78 2.62
CA GLN A 38 -5.53 -4.71 3.74
C GLN A 38 -6.46 -4.42 4.92
N PHE A 39 -6.72 -3.14 5.20
CA PHE A 39 -7.62 -2.72 6.27
C PHE A 39 -9.08 -3.07 5.96
N GLU A 40 -9.56 -2.80 4.75
CA GLU A 40 -10.92 -3.14 4.31
C GLU A 40 -11.17 -4.66 4.26
N ASN A 41 -10.11 -5.45 4.12
CA ASN A 41 -10.16 -6.91 4.02
C ASN A 41 -9.55 -7.61 5.25
N GLN A 42 -9.57 -6.97 6.42
CA GLN A 42 -8.94 -7.51 7.63
C GLN A 42 -9.73 -8.62 8.33
N GLU A 43 -11.00 -8.79 7.98
CA GLU A 43 -11.88 -9.83 8.53
C GLU A 43 -11.48 -11.24 8.07
N MET A 44 -11.74 -12.25 8.89
CA MET A 44 -11.24 -13.62 8.69
C MET A 44 -11.48 -14.14 7.27
N ASP A 45 -12.67 -13.91 6.75
CA ASP A 45 -13.14 -14.44 5.46
C ASP A 45 -12.67 -13.61 4.25
N SER A 46 -12.23 -12.36 4.44
CA SER A 46 -11.82 -11.47 3.34
C SER A 46 -10.30 -11.31 3.19
N ARG A 47 -9.50 -11.79 4.16
CA ARG A 47 -8.02 -11.69 4.13
C ARG A 47 -7.38 -12.25 2.86
N HIS A 48 -7.91 -13.34 2.32
CA HIS A 48 -7.39 -13.91 1.07
C HIS A 48 -7.57 -12.94 -0.11
N THR A 49 -8.69 -12.23 -0.15
CA THR A 49 -9.00 -11.19 -1.15
C THR A 49 -8.08 -10.02 -0.99
N GLY A 50 -7.90 -9.52 0.24
CA GLY A 50 -6.96 -8.43 0.53
C GLY A 50 -5.55 -8.75 0.02
N ARG A 51 -5.04 -9.96 0.32
CA ARG A 51 -3.75 -10.42 -0.19
C ARG A 51 -3.69 -10.45 -1.73
N ALA A 52 -4.68 -11.06 -2.37
CA ALA A 52 -4.71 -11.19 -3.83
C ALA A 52 -4.73 -9.81 -4.52
N THR A 53 -5.58 -8.90 -4.05
CA THR A 53 -5.69 -7.54 -4.58
C THR A 53 -4.40 -6.74 -4.36
N THR A 54 -3.79 -6.83 -3.18
CA THR A 54 -2.48 -6.20 -2.92
C THR A 54 -1.40 -6.69 -3.87
N HIS A 55 -1.33 -8.00 -4.15
CA HIS A 55 -0.39 -8.54 -5.12
C HIS A 55 -0.61 -7.97 -6.53
N GLN A 56 -1.87 -7.84 -6.97
CA GLN A 56 -2.20 -7.26 -8.28
C GLN A 56 -1.76 -5.80 -8.36
N VAL A 57 -2.03 -5.01 -7.32
CA VAL A 57 -1.67 -3.59 -7.24
C VAL A 57 -0.16 -3.39 -7.27
N ILE A 58 0.60 -4.18 -6.50
CA ILE A 58 2.08 -4.14 -6.51
C ILE A 58 2.61 -4.52 -7.90
N ARG A 59 2.08 -5.59 -8.50
CA ARG A 59 2.50 -6.05 -9.82
C ARG A 59 2.31 -4.96 -10.88
N LYS A 60 1.11 -4.36 -10.92
CA LYS A 60 0.80 -3.26 -11.85
C LYS A 60 1.75 -2.08 -11.66
N TYR A 61 2.00 -1.68 -10.41
CA TYR A 61 2.94 -0.61 -10.11
C TYR A 61 4.35 -0.91 -10.65
N ILE A 62 4.88 -2.12 -10.42
CA ILE A 62 6.19 -2.52 -10.93
C ILE A 62 6.22 -2.52 -12.47
N GLU A 63 5.17 -3.03 -13.12
CA GLU A 63 5.05 -3.04 -14.57
C GLU A 63 5.06 -1.61 -15.15
N GLU A 64 4.33 -0.67 -14.55
CA GLU A 64 4.29 0.75 -14.96
C GLU A 64 5.65 1.43 -14.77
N GLN A 65 6.32 1.19 -13.64
CA GLN A 65 7.69 1.70 -13.41
C GLN A 65 8.67 1.14 -14.44
N SER A 66 8.53 -0.15 -14.81
CA SER A 66 9.40 -0.81 -15.77
C SER A 66 9.19 -0.34 -17.21
N GLN A 67 7.96 0.06 -17.57
CA GLN A 67 7.64 0.62 -18.89
C GLN A 67 8.09 2.08 -19.03
N GLY A 68 8.10 2.86 -17.94
CA GLY A 68 8.66 4.21 -17.93
C GLY A 68 10.16 4.28 -18.27
N VAL A 69 10.92 3.23 -17.94
CA VAL A 69 12.36 3.13 -18.21
C VAL A 69 12.69 2.82 -19.68
N LYS A 70 11.75 2.26 -20.45
CA LYS A 70 11.98 1.81 -21.84
C LYS A 70 11.73 2.87 -22.92
N LYS A 71 11.39 4.11 -22.54
CA LYS A 71 11.31 5.24 -23.47
C LYS A 71 12.65 6.00 -23.46
N CYS A 72 13.68 5.41 -24.06
CA CYS A 72 14.94 6.08 -24.40
C CYS A 72 15.32 5.67 -25.82
#